data_AF-A0A6A6LED7-F1
#
_entry.id   AF-A0A6A6LED7-F1
#
_cell.length_a   1.000
_cell.length_b   1.000
_cell.length_c   1.000
_cell.angle_alpha   90.00
_cell.angle_beta   90.00
_cell.angle_gamma   90.00
#
_symmetry.space_group_name_H-M   'P 1'
#
loop_
_entity.id
_entity.type
_entity.pdbx_description
1 polymer ?
#
loop_
_entity_poly.entity_id
_entity_poly.type
_entity_poly.pdbx_seq_one_letter_code
_entity_poly.pdbx_strand_id
1 'polypeptide(L)'
;MVDMKCEGCVNAVENKLQTVNGVKMVEMDLGSQVVRVLGSSPVKTMTEALEQTGRNARLIGQGVPEDFLVSAVAEFKSPEIFGVVRFAQLNMELSRIEANFSGLSRGKHSWTVNEYVDLTRDAASIGKPLGDLGTLEVTERRSFFASVKQKRIVVDLIGRSVVVYGTEDKSDGGLTAAVIARSAGVGENYKKICTCDGTIIWESSNKDFVTCKV
;
A
#
# COMPACT_ATOMS: atom_id res chain seq x y z
N MET A 1 -7.00 8.86 -7.52
CA MET A 1 -7.59 10.22 -7.51
C MET A 1 -6.46 11.22 -7.47
N VAL A 2 -6.52 12.29 -8.26
CA VAL A 2 -5.46 13.30 -8.37
C VAL A 2 -6.11 14.68 -8.37
N ASP A 3 -5.58 15.64 -7.61
CA ASP A 3 -6.11 17.01 -7.61
C ASP A 3 -5.86 17.69 -8.96
N MET A 4 -6.91 17.79 -9.77
CA MET A 4 -6.90 18.39 -11.10
C MET A 4 -8.01 19.44 -11.19
N LYS A 5 -7.67 20.65 -11.64
CA LYS A 5 -8.57 21.82 -11.67
C LYS A 5 -8.86 22.34 -13.08
N CYS A 6 -8.12 21.89 -14.08
CA CYS A 6 -8.25 22.33 -15.48
C CYS A 6 -7.63 21.30 -16.43
N GLU A 7 -7.88 21.47 -17.73
CA GLU A 7 -7.29 20.63 -18.79
C GLU A 7 -5.75 20.68 -18.81
N GLY A 8 -5.15 21.83 -18.48
CA GLY A 8 -3.70 21.93 -18.33
C GLY A 8 -3.16 21.00 -17.22
N CYS A 9 -3.95 20.73 -16.18
CA CYS A 9 -3.59 19.75 -15.16
C CYS A 9 -3.66 18.32 -15.68
N VAL A 10 -4.68 18.01 -16.47
CA VAL A 10 -4.86 16.69 -17.09
C VAL A 10 -3.65 16.37 -17.97
N ASN A 11 -3.31 17.29 -18.88
CA ASN A 11 -2.18 17.12 -19.79
C ASN A 11 -0.84 16.96 -19.05
N ALA A 12 -0.61 17.73 -17.98
CA ALA A 12 0.60 17.61 -17.18
C ALA A 12 0.73 16.24 -16.49
N VAL A 13 -0.38 15.71 -15.96
CA VAL A 13 -0.42 14.39 -15.34
C VAL A 13 -0.24 13.27 -16.36
N GLU A 14 -0.98 13.34 -17.47
CA GLU A 14 -0.91 12.35 -18.55
C GLU A 14 0.49 12.25 -19.14
N ASN A 15 1.07 13.39 -19.56
CA ASN A 15 2.44 13.44 -20.10
C ASN A 15 3.45 12.86 -19.12
N LYS A 16 3.28 13.12 -17.81
CA LYS A 16 4.20 12.59 -16.80
C LYS A 16 4.06 11.08 -16.67
N LEU A 17 2.84 10.56 -16.55
CA LEU A 17 2.60 9.12 -16.38
C LEU A 17 3.00 8.29 -17.61
N GLN A 18 2.84 8.82 -18.82
CA GLN A 18 3.28 8.14 -20.05
C GLN A 18 4.80 7.94 -20.11
N THR A 19 5.60 8.74 -19.40
CA THR A 19 7.06 8.54 -19.29
C THR A 19 7.46 7.45 -18.30
N VAL A 20 6.53 6.93 -17.49
CA VAL A 20 6.82 5.93 -16.46
C VAL A 20 6.93 4.55 -17.10
N ASN A 21 8.10 3.92 -16.95
CA ASN A 21 8.33 2.57 -17.48
C ASN A 21 7.34 1.56 -16.88
N GLY A 22 6.68 0.78 -17.74
CA GLY A 22 5.67 -0.21 -17.37
C GLY A 22 4.22 0.30 -17.44
N VAL A 23 4.00 1.60 -17.65
CA VAL A 23 2.67 2.14 -17.97
C VAL A 23 2.32 1.82 -19.42
N LYS A 24 1.12 1.28 -19.64
CA LYS A 24 0.61 0.91 -20.97
C LYS A 24 -0.51 1.84 -21.43
N MET A 25 -1.39 2.24 -20.51
CA MET A 25 -2.53 3.10 -20.80
C MET A 25 -2.83 3.97 -19.59
N VAL A 26 -3.22 5.22 -19.86
CA VAL A 26 -3.67 6.19 -18.87
C VAL A 26 -5.02 6.71 -19.35
N GLU A 27 -6.03 6.64 -18.50
CA GLU A 27 -7.33 7.27 -18.75
C GLU A 27 -7.58 8.32 -17.68
N MET A 28 -8.04 9.48 -18.13
CA MET A 28 -8.22 10.66 -17.29
C MET A 28 -9.68 11.06 -17.27
N ASP A 29 -10.19 11.35 -16.08
CA ASP A 29 -11.51 11.93 -15.89
C ASP A 29 -11.39 13.15 -14.97
N LEU A 30 -11.46 14.35 -15.57
CA LEU A 30 -11.40 15.62 -14.85
C LEU A 30 -12.63 15.82 -13.95
N GLY A 31 -13.81 15.38 -14.38
CA GLY A 31 -15.06 15.55 -13.64
C GLY A 31 -15.06 14.76 -12.33
N SER A 32 -14.57 13.52 -12.35
CA SER A 32 -14.43 12.72 -11.13
C SER A 32 -13.08 12.87 -10.42
N GLN A 33 -12.11 13.55 -11.05
CA GLN A 33 -10.71 13.68 -10.61
C GLN A 33 -9.99 12.33 -10.51
N VAL A 34 -10.34 11.40 -11.40
CA VAL A 34 -9.81 10.03 -11.41
C VAL A 34 -8.84 9.85 -12.56
N VAL A 35 -7.75 9.16 -12.24
CA VAL A 35 -6.75 8.69 -13.19
C VAL A 35 -6.73 7.18 -13.08
N ARG A 36 -7.01 6.48 -14.17
CA ARG A 36 -6.89 5.03 -14.27
C ARG A 36 -5.61 4.71 -15.03
N VAL A 37 -4.82 3.80 -14.48
CA VAL A 37 -3.55 3.40 -15.08
C VAL A 37 -3.57 1.90 -15.27
N LEU A 38 -3.35 1.45 -16.51
CA LEU A 38 -3.06 0.07 -16.84
C LEU A 38 -1.54 -0.07 -16.99
N GLY A 39 -0.93 -0.96 -16.21
CA GLY A 39 0.51 -1.14 -16.26
C GLY A 39 1.05 -2.13 -15.24
N SER A 40 2.37 -2.29 -15.25
CA SER A 40 3.11 -3.12 -14.30
C SER A 40 3.97 -2.30 -13.32
N SER A 41 4.03 -0.98 -13.48
CA SER A 41 4.78 -0.09 -12.60
C SER A 41 4.25 -0.15 -11.15
N PRO A 42 5.13 -0.12 -10.14
CA PRO A 42 4.67 -0.08 -8.75
C PRO A 42 3.87 1.18 -8.39
N VAL A 43 2.98 1.04 -7.41
CA VAL A 43 2.16 2.16 -6.91
C VAL A 43 3.05 3.29 -6.40
N LYS A 44 4.15 2.96 -5.72
CA LYS A 44 5.13 3.95 -5.26
C LYS A 44 5.67 4.79 -6.42
N THR A 45 6.14 4.15 -7.48
CA THR A 45 6.68 4.83 -8.67
C THR A 45 5.65 5.73 -9.34
N MET A 46 4.40 5.28 -9.44
CA MET A 46 3.31 6.11 -9.97
C MET A 46 3.00 7.31 -9.07
N THR A 47 2.99 7.10 -7.75
CA THR A 47 2.73 8.15 -6.76
C THR A 47 3.83 9.21 -6.79
N GLU A 48 5.11 8.81 -6.81
CA GLU A 48 6.25 9.73 -6.94
C GLU A 48 6.21 10.51 -8.26
N ALA A 49 5.80 9.86 -9.37
CA ALA A 49 5.63 10.54 -10.64
C ALA A 49 4.52 11.60 -10.59
N LEU A 50 3.40 11.31 -9.92
CA LEU A 50 2.30 12.26 -9.72
C LEU A 50 2.70 13.43 -8.83
N GLU A 51 3.41 13.17 -7.73
CA GLU A 51 3.93 14.19 -6.81
C GLU A 51 4.87 15.17 -7.53
N GLN A 52 5.70 14.69 -8.47
CA GLN A 52 6.57 15.54 -9.29
C GLN A 52 5.79 16.52 -10.18
N THR A 53 4.49 16.29 -10.41
CA THR A 53 3.64 17.25 -11.11
C THR A 53 3.12 18.37 -10.19
N GLY A 54 3.45 18.32 -8.89
CA GLY A 54 2.96 19.25 -7.86
C GLY A 54 1.53 18.97 -7.42
N ARG A 55 1.03 17.75 -7.63
CA ARG A 55 -0.37 17.37 -7.34
C ARG A 55 -0.43 16.31 -6.27
N ASN A 56 -1.40 16.47 -5.38
CA ASN A 56 -1.76 15.44 -4.42
C ASN A 56 -2.45 14.30 -5.15
N ALA A 57 -2.03 13.08 -4.85
CA ALA A 57 -2.61 11.86 -5.39
C ALA A 57 -2.97 10.90 -4.26
N ARG A 58 -3.96 10.06 -4.53
CA ARG A 58 -4.35 8.96 -3.65
C ARG A 58 -4.73 7.73 -4.46
N LEU A 59 -4.20 6.59 -4.07
CA LEU A 59 -4.71 5.30 -4.56
C LEU A 59 -6.10 5.05 -3.97
N ILE A 60 -7.10 4.96 -4.85
CA ILE A 60 -8.50 4.71 -4.45
C ILE A 60 -8.98 3.30 -4.81
N GLY A 61 -8.22 2.56 -5.60
CA GLY A 61 -8.53 1.19 -5.98
C GLY A 61 -7.38 0.54 -6.73
N GLN A 62 -7.24 -0.77 -6.58
CA GLN A 62 -6.23 -1.59 -7.26
C GLN A 62 -6.83 -2.94 -7.63
N GLY A 63 -6.37 -3.54 -8.72
CA GLY A 63 -6.85 -4.84 -9.21
C GLY A 63 -6.99 -4.84 -10.72
N VAL A 64 -7.42 -5.98 -11.26
CA VAL A 64 -7.76 -6.12 -12.67
C VAL A 64 -9.28 -5.98 -12.78
N PRO A 65 -9.80 -4.90 -13.40
CA PRO A 65 -11.23 -4.77 -13.66
C PRO A 65 -11.77 -6.00 -14.38
N GLU A 66 -13.03 -6.35 -14.12
CA GLU A 66 -13.77 -7.46 -14.74
C GLU A 66 -13.33 -8.88 -14.36
N ASP A 67 -12.04 -9.10 -14.05
CA ASP A 67 -11.51 -10.43 -13.73
C ASP A 67 -11.30 -10.66 -12.23
N PHE A 68 -10.55 -9.77 -11.55
CA PHE A 68 -10.12 -9.97 -10.16
C PHE A 68 -10.06 -8.64 -9.39
N LEU A 69 -11.16 -8.30 -8.71
CA LEU A 69 -11.29 -7.10 -7.88
C LEU A 69 -10.89 -7.32 -6.41
N VAL A 70 -10.12 -8.37 -6.10
CA VAL A 70 -9.71 -8.66 -4.73
C VAL A 70 -8.42 -7.93 -4.41
N SER A 71 -8.53 -6.91 -3.56
CA SER A 71 -7.42 -6.16 -3.01
C SER A 71 -7.46 -6.15 -1.48
N ALA A 72 -6.29 -6.08 -0.86
CA ALA A 72 -6.15 -5.99 0.58
C ALA A 72 -5.02 -5.04 0.98
N VAL A 73 -5.07 -4.54 2.21
CA VAL A 73 -4.08 -3.62 2.76
C VAL A 73 -3.80 -3.98 4.22
N ALA A 74 -2.55 -3.91 4.63
CA ALA A 74 -2.15 -3.93 6.04
C ALA A 74 -1.39 -2.64 6.34
N GLU A 75 -1.86 -1.90 7.34
CA GLU A 75 -1.32 -0.59 7.71
C GLU A 75 -0.68 -0.67 9.09
N PHE A 76 0.59 -0.27 9.16
CA PHE A 76 1.40 -0.25 10.37
C PHE A 76 1.44 1.18 10.90
N LYS A 77 0.98 1.37 12.14
CA LYS A 77 0.97 2.64 12.86
C LYS A 77 1.52 2.44 14.27
N SER A 78 2.80 2.08 14.39
CA SER A 78 3.47 2.12 15.69
C SER A 78 4.15 3.47 15.89
N PRO A 79 4.53 3.84 17.12
CA PRO A 79 5.17 5.14 17.39
C PRO A 79 6.44 5.38 16.57
N GLU A 80 7.17 4.31 16.24
CA GLU A 80 8.44 4.38 15.51
C GLU A 80 8.35 3.88 14.07
N ILE A 81 7.45 2.94 13.77
CA ILE A 81 7.38 2.25 12.47
C ILE A 81 6.04 2.53 11.81
N PHE A 82 6.13 3.12 10.63
CA PHE A 82 5.00 3.40 9.76
C PHE A 82 5.15 2.59 8.48
N GLY A 83 4.07 2.01 7.99
CA GLY A 83 4.14 1.27 6.75
C GLY A 83 2.81 0.86 6.18
N VAL A 84 2.81 0.58 4.89
CA VAL A 84 1.65 0.10 4.16
C VAL A 84 2.09 -1.08 3.30
N VAL A 85 1.40 -2.20 3.47
CA VAL A 85 1.51 -3.38 2.61
C VAL A 85 0.23 -3.51 1.81
N ARG A 86 0.33 -3.59 0.50
CA ARG A 86 -0.79 -3.74 -0.43
C ARG A 86 -0.70 -5.09 -1.11
N PHE A 87 -1.84 -5.77 -1.20
CA PHE A 87 -2.03 -7.02 -1.91
C PHE A 87 -3.06 -6.80 -3.01
N ALA A 88 -2.75 -7.23 -4.23
CA ALA A 88 -3.69 -7.19 -5.34
C ALA A 88 -3.67 -8.51 -6.08
N GLN A 89 -4.82 -9.16 -6.24
CA GLN A 89 -4.94 -10.36 -7.06
C GLN A 89 -4.78 -9.96 -8.53
N LEU A 90 -3.88 -10.64 -9.25
CA LEU A 90 -3.68 -10.42 -10.69
C LEU A 90 -4.46 -11.44 -11.52
N ASN A 91 -4.45 -12.70 -11.07
CA ASN A 91 -5.24 -13.80 -11.61
C ASN A 91 -5.39 -14.90 -10.56
N MET A 92 -5.97 -16.06 -10.90
CA MET A 92 -6.15 -17.18 -9.96
C MET A 92 -4.84 -17.72 -9.34
N GLU A 93 -3.68 -17.48 -9.96
CA GLU A 93 -2.39 -18.03 -9.51
C GLU A 93 -1.44 -16.98 -8.95
N LEU A 94 -1.59 -15.72 -9.38
CA LEU A 94 -0.65 -14.64 -9.12
C LEU A 94 -1.29 -13.53 -8.28
N SER A 95 -0.56 -13.12 -7.25
CA SER A 95 -0.84 -11.90 -6.50
C SER A 95 0.38 -10.99 -6.50
N ARG A 96 0.12 -9.69 -6.46
CA ARG A 96 1.12 -8.65 -6.32
C ARG A 96 1.16 -8.20 -4.88
N ILE A 97 2.37 -8.07 -4.35
CA ILE A 97 2.63 -7.55 -3.01
C ILE A 97 3.54 -6.35 -3.14
N GLU A 98 3.10 -5.22 -2.61
CA GLU A 98 3.90 -4.00 -2.51
C GLU A 98 3.95 -3.54 -1.07
N ALA A 99 5.12 -3.16 -0.59
CA ALA A 99 5.27 -2.64 0.75
C ALA A 99 6.16 -1.39 0.78
N ASN A 100 5.78 -0.46 1.63
CA ASN A 100 6.56 0.71 1.97
C ASN A 100 6.64 0.79 3.49
N PHE A 101 7.85 0.89 4.03
CA PHE A 101 8.05 1.11 5.46
C PHE A 101 8.95 2.31 5.69
N SER A 102 8.74 2.98 6.81
CA SER A 102 9.55 4.06 7.38
C SER A 102 9.77 3.78 8.86
N GLY A 103 10.96 4.09 9.38
CA GLY A 103 11.29 3.95 10.80
C GLY A 103 11.97 2.64 11.19
N LEU A 104 12.10 1.67 10.27
CA LEU A 104 12.88 0.45 10.52
C LEU A 104 14.37 0.77 10.71
N SER A 105 15.05 -0.03 11.53
CA SER A 105 16.50 0.05 11.68
C SER A 105 17.23 -0.32 10.37
N ARG A 106 18.46 0.15 10.19
CA ARG A 106 19.26 -0.21 9.01
C ARG A 106 19.61 -1.70 9.06
N GLY A 107 19.37 -2.41 7.97
CA GLY A 107 19.66 -3.83 7.87
C GLY A 107 18.59 -4.60 7.13
N LYS A 108 18.60 -5.92 7.31
CA LYS A 108 17.66 -6.85 6.71
C LYS A 108 16.64 -7.28 7.75
N HIS A 109 15.37 -7.21 7.36
CA HIS A 109 14.23 -7.54 8.22
C HIS A 109 13.40 -8.64 7.55
N SER A 110 13.14 -9.72 8.27
CA SER A 110 12.18 -10.74 7.84
C SER A 110 10.75 -10.25 8.04
N TRP A 111 9.81 -10.77 7.25
CA TRP A 111 8.39 -10.46 7.40
C TRP A 111 7.53 -11.60 6.86
N THR A 112 6.41 -11.85 7.53
CA THR A 112 5.57 -13.03 7.28
C THR A 112 4.09 -12.71 7.37
N VAL A 113 3.28 -13.57 6.76
CA VAL A 113 1.84 -13.66 7.05
C VAL A 113 1.65 -14.68 8.17
N ASN A 114 0.88 -14.32 9.19
CA ASN A 114 0.59 -15.13 10.37
C ASN A 114 -0.91 -15.37 10.51
N GLU A 115 -1.30 -16.40 11.26
CA GLU A 115 -2.69 -16.87 11.32
C GLU A 115 -3.66 -15.83 11.90
N TYR A 116 -3.32 -15.25 13.04
CA TYR A 116 -4.08 -14.21 13.72
C TYR A 116 -3.11 -13.18 14.31
N VAL A 117 -3.61 -11.96 14.51
CA VAL A 117 -2.98 -10.98 15.37
C VAL A 117 -4.01 -10.45 16.35
N ASP A 118 -3.68 -10.61 17.62
CA ASP A 118 -4.34 -9.95 18.73
C ASP A 118 -3.56 -8.65 19.03
N LEU A 119 -4.03 -7.53 18.45
CA LEU A 119 -3.41 -6.21 18.67
C LEU A 119 -3.54 -5.71 20.12
N THR A 120 -4.24 -6.43 21.02
CA THR A 120 -4.34 -6.01 22.43
C THR A 120 -3.03 -6.21 23.21
N ARG A 121 -2.10 -7.01 22.68
CA ARG A 121 -0.80 -7.31 23.31
C ARG A 121 0.37 -7.18 22.32
N ASP A 122 0.23 -6.29 21.34
CA ASP A 122 1.20 -6.05 20.27
C ASP A 122 1.69 -7.37 19.61
N ALA A 123 2.94 -7.41 19.16
CA ALA A 123 3.55 -8.55 18.51
C ALA A 123 3.66 -9.80 19.43
N ALA A 124 3.52 -9.66 20.75
CA ALA A 124 3.66 -10.79 21.67
C ALA A 124 2.51 -11.82 21.59
N SER A 125 1.39 -11.48 20.94
CA SER A 125 0.25 -12.38 20.71
C SER A 125 0.03 -12.71 19.24
N ILE A 126 1.14 -12.93 18.54
CA ILE A 126 1.17 -13.32 17.14
C ILE A 126 0.95 -14.84 17.00
N GLY A 127 -0.02 -15.22 16.16
CA GLY A 127 -0.23 -16.62 15.78
C GLY A 127 0.93 -17.19 14.94
N LYS A 128 0.90 -18.51 14.68
CA LYS A 128 1.94 -19.21 13.91
C LYS A 128 2.18 -18.55 12.53
N PRO A 129 3.45 -18.44 12.06
CA PRO A 129 3.73 -18.02 10.69
C PRO A 129 3.17 -19.02 9.67
N LEU A 130 2.43 -18.49 8.68
CA LEU A 130 1.81 -19.26 7.60
C LEU A 130 2.54 -19.09 6.26
N GLY A 131 3.29 -18.01 6.10
CA GLY A 131 3.95 -17.74 4.84
C GLY A 131 5.02 -16.68 4.94
N ASP A 132 6.17 -16.97 4.35
CA ASP A 132 7.24 -16.00 4.16
C ASP A 132 6.92 -15.04 3.01
N LEU A 133 7.14 -13.75 3.24
CA LEU A 133 7.03 -12.69 2.22
C LEU A 133 8.39 -12.32 1.60
N GLY A 134 9.48 -12.63 2.30
CA GLY A 134 10.86 -12.43 1.90
C GLY A 134 11.63 -11.61 2.95
N THR A 135 12.59 -10.83 2.47
CA THR A 135 13.41 -9.93 3.28
C THR A 135 13.20 -8.49 2.82
N LEU A 136 12.99 -7.58 3.78
CA LEU A 136 12.99 -6.15 3.56
C LEU A 136 14.42 -5.64 3.78
N GLU A 137 14.98 -4.96 2.78
CA GLU A 137 16.27 -4.29 2.90
C GLU A 137 16.06 -2.81 3.23
N VAL A 138 16.61 -2.36 4.36
CA VAL A 138 16.45 -1.00 4.88
C VAL A 138 17.79 -0.28 4.82
N THR A 139 17.86 0.78 4.03
CA THR A 139 19.08 1.60 3.87
C THR A 139 19.02 2.85 4.75
N GLU A 140 18.03 3.72 4.52
CA GLU A 140 17.88 5.04 5.15
C GLU A 140 16.64 5.11 6.05
N ARG A 141 16.45 4.09 6.91
CA ARG A 141 15.22 3.87 7.68
C ARG A 141 13.95 3.75 6.85
N ARG A 142 14.07 3.58 5.54
CA ARG A 142 12.98 3.34 4.60
C ARG A 142 13.27 2.07 3.85
N SER A 143 12.21 1.30 3.58
CA SER A 143 12.28 0.17 2.66
C SER A 143 11.13 0.22 1.69
N PHE A 144 11.40 -0.24 0.47
CA PHE A 144 10.40 -0.48 -0.55
C PHE A 144 10.56 -1.88 -1.08
N PHE A 145 9.44 -2.58 -1.20
CA PHE A 145 9.38 -3.93 -1.74
C PHE A 145 8.26 -4.01 -2.76
N ALA A 146 8.51 -4.65 -3.90
CA ALA A 146 7.49 -4.99 -4.87
C ALA A 146 7.81 -6.36 -5.48
N SER A 147 6.85 -7.27 -5.46
CA SER A 147 7.03 -8.61 -6.01
C SER A 147 5.70 -9.22 -6.46
N VAL A 148 5.77 -10.16 -7.38
CA VAL A 148 4.65 -11.01 -7.78
C VAL A 148 4.90 -12.40 -7.19
N LYS A 149 3.92 -12.93 -6.45
CA LYS A 149 4.00 -14.23 -5.79
C LYS A 149 2.98 -15.20 -6.40
N GLN A 150 3.42 -16.42 -6.63
CA GLN A 150 2.56 -17.54 -7.02
C GLN A 150 1.85 -18.15 -5.80
N LYS A 151 0.68 -18.77 -6.03
CA LYS A 151 -0.06 -19.57 -5.03
C LYS A 151 -0.41 -18.82 -3.75
N ARG A 152 -0.65 -17.52 -3.87
CA ARG A 152 -1.13 -16.66 -2.79
C ARG A 152 -2.45 -16.04 -3.24
N ILE A 153 -3.55 -16.57 -2.71
CA ILE A 153 -4.88 -16.07 -2.97
C ILE A 153 -5.16 -14.96 -1.94
N VAL A 154 -5.40 -13.74 -2.39
CA VAL A 154 -5.55 -12.56 -1.53
C VAL A 154 -6.76 -12.70 -0.59
N VAL A 155 -7.84 -13.35 -1.02
CA VAL A 155 -9.00 -13.58 -0.14
C VAL A 155 -8.66 -14.42 1.08
N ASP A 156 -7.73 -15.36 0.96
CA ASP A 156 -7.28 -16.20 2.08
C ASP A 156 -6.34 -15.45 3.03
N LEU A 157 -5.81 -14.30 2.62
CA LEU A 157 -4.97 -13.44 3.45
C LEU A 157 -5.78 -12.46 4.29
N ILE A 158 -7.00 -12.11 3.87
CA ILE A 158 -7.83 -11.15 4.59
C ILE A 158 -8.23 -11.70 5.97
N GLY A 159 -8.10 -10.86 7.00
CA GLY A 159 -8.32 -11.22 8.40
C GLY A 159 -7.11 -11.85 9.08
N ARG A 160 -6.06 -12.18 8.31
CA ARG A 160 -4.75 -12.56 8.84
C ARG A 160 -3.92 -11.31 9.14
N SER A 161 -2.65 -11.51 9.44
CA SER A 161 -1.75 -10.42 9.79
C SER A 161 -0.41 -10.49 9.09
N VAL A 162 0.17 -9.33 8.81
CA VAL A 162 1.57 -9.20 8.45
C VAL A 162 2.37 -8.87 9.70
N VAL A 163 3.47 -9.59 9.91
CA VAL A 163 4.42 -9.38 11.00
C VAL A 163 5.76 -8.99 10.39
N VAL A 164 6.39 -7.95 10.93
CA VAL A 164 7.76 -7.55 10.58
C VAL A 164 8.65 -7.85 11.77
N TYR A 165 9.79 -8.47 11.53
CA TYR A 165 10.76 -8.90 12.55
C TYR A 165 11.90 -7.88 12.69
N GLY A 166 12.58 -7.89 13.83
CA GLY A 166 13.70 -6.96 14.09
C GLY A 166 14.92 -7.25 13.22
N THR A 167 15.09 -8.48 12.78
CA THR A 167 16.21 -8.93 11.93
C THR A 167 15.74 -9.97 10.91
N GLU A 168 16.66 -10.60 10.17
CA GLU A 168 16.34 -11.78 9.36
C GLU A 168 15.95 -12.99 10.22
N ASP A 169 16.45 -13.05 11.45
CA ASP A 169 16.11 -14.10 12.41
C ASP A 169 14.69 -13.87 12.93
N LYS A 170 13.85 -14.89 12.78
CA LYS A 170 12.44 -14.91 13.20
C LYS A 170 12.26 -15.51 14.59
N SER A 171 13.34 -15.68 15.33
CA SER A 171 13.34 -16.16 16.71
C SER A 171 12.81 -15.10 17.68
N ASP A 172 12.85 -13.81 17.30
CA ASP A 172 12.19 -12.75 18.05
C ASP A 172 10.66 -12.79 17.83
N GLY A 173 9.91 -12.24 18.79
CA GLY A 173 8.45 -12.25 18.77
C GLY A 173 7.80 -11.34 17.72
N GLY A 174 8.56 -10.81 16.75
CA GLY A 174 8.12 -9.76 15.85
C GLY A 174 8.29 -8.37 16.46
N LEU A 175 8.68 -7.41 15.61
CA LEU A 175 8.87 -6.00 15.96
C LEU A 175 7.55 -5.22 15.90
N THR A 176 6.72 -5.50 14.90
CA THR A 176 5.41 -4.86 14.71
C THR A 176 4.51 -5.73 13.84
N ALA A 177 3.21 -5.55 13.96
CA ALA A 177 2.22 -6.31 13.21
C ALA A 177 1.03 -5.45 12.78
N ALA A 178 0.37 -5.86 11.70
CA ALA A 178 -0.83 -5.23 11.18
C ALA A 178 -1.80 -6.27 10.62
N VAL A 179 -3.10 -6.03 10.80
CA VAL A 179 -4.15 -6.86 10.21
C VAL A 179 -4.28 -6.57 8.72
N ILE A 180 -4.43 -7.64 7.92
CA ILE A 180 -4.72 -7.56 6.49
C ILE A 180 -6.22 -7.34 6.32
N ALA A 181 -6.60 -6.12 6.00
CA ALA A 181 -7.99 -5.72 5.76
C ALA A 181 -8.31 -5.70 4.27
N ARG A 182 -9.60 -5.84 3.92
CA ARG A 182 -10.07 -5.60 2.54
C ARG A 182 -9.73 -4.17 2.11
N SER A 183 -9.30 -4.02 0.87
CA SER A 183 -9.12 -2.74 0.20
C SER A 183 -9.99 -2.68 -1.05
N ALA A 184 -10.37 -1.48 -1.45
CA ALA A 184 -11.18 -1.26 -2.64
C ALA A 184 -10.47 -1.73 -3.92
N GLY A 185 -11.22 -2.41 -4.77
CA GLY A 185 -10.91 -2.65 -6.17
C GLY A 185 -11.00 -1.37 -7.01
N VAL A 186 -10.54 -1.44 -8.26
CA VAL A 186 -10.67 -0.33 -9.21
C VAL A 186 -12.16 -0.03 -9.43
N GLY A 187 -12.57 1.21 -9.13
CA GLY A 187 -13.96 1.65 -9.29
C GLY A 187 -14.89 1.38 -8.09
N GLU A 188 -14.38 0.84 -6.98
CA GLU A 188 -15.22 0.56 -5.81
C GLU A 188 -15.26 1.68 -4.77
N ASN A 189 -14.37 2.69 -4.87
CA ASN A 189 -14.26 3.74 -3.86
C ASN A 189 -13.99 5.12 -4.47
N TYR A 190 -14.97 6.01 -4.31
CA TYR A 190 -14.90 7.42 -4.71
C TYR A 190 -15.06 8.39 -3.53
N LYS A 191 -14.91 7.90 -2.28
CA LYS A 191 -15.10 8.73 -1.08
C LYS A 191 -14.04 9.85 -1.04
N LYS A 192 -14.50 11.11 -0.99
CA LYS A 192 -13.63 12.30 -0.95
C LYS A 192 -13.45 12.89 0.44
N ILE A 193 -14.40 12.68 1.35
CA ILE A 193 -14.43 13.32 2.67
C ILE A 193 -14.42 12.24 3.76
N CYS A 194 -13.56 12.41 4.77
CA CYS A 194 -13.64 11.61 5.98
C CYS A 194 -14.68 12.21 6.93
N THR A 195 -15.63 11.40 7.39
CA THR A 195 -16.72 11.87 8.26
C THR A 195 -16.25 12.11 9.70
N CYS A 196 -15.11 11.55 10.10
CA CYS A 196 -14.58 11.67 11.47
C CYS A 196 -14.09 13.10 11.78
N ASP A 197 -13.51 13.77 10.80
CA ASP A 197 -12.84 15.07 10.97
C ASP A 197 -13.17 16.09 9.86
N GLY A 198 -13.94 15.68 8.84
CA GLY A 198 -14.30 16.54 7.71
C GLY A 198 -13.17 16.78 6.70
N THR A 199 -12.01 16.14 6.86
CA THR A 199 -10.86 16.37 6.00
C THR A 199 -11.04 15.71 4.63
N ILE A 200 -10.54 16.38 3.58
CA ILE A 200 -10.47 15.78 2.24
C ILE A 200 -9.43 14.66 2.27
N ILE A 201 -9.84 13.46 1.87
CA ILE A 201 -9.02 12.25 1.94
C ILE A 201 -8.00 12.26 0.80
N TRP A 202 -6.78 12.70 1.12
CA TRP A 202 -5.57 12.43 0.33
C TRP A 202 -4.83 11.22 0.91
N GLU A 203 -3.83 10.70 0.21
CA GLU A 203 -3.01 9.62 0.76
C GLU A 203 -2.22 10.17 1.95
N SER A 204 -2.31 9.52 3.10
CA SER A 204 -1.64 9.97 4.31
C SER A 204 -0.13 10.02 4.08
N SER A 205 0.44 11.22 4.14
CA SER A 205 1.87 11.47 4.15
C SER A 205 2.39 11.46 5.59
N ASN A 206 3.72 11.41 5.76
CA ASN A 206 4.34 11.56 7.08
C ASN A 206 3.93 12.87 7.78
N LYS A 207 3.42 13.87 7.06
CA LYS A 207 2.97 15.16 7.61
C LYS A 207 1.57 15.10 8.22
N ASP A 208 0.79 14.08 7.89
CA ASP A 208 -0.60 13.93 8.35
C ASP A 208 -0.69 13.20 9.70
N PHE A 209 0.41 12.60 10.16
CA PHE A 209 0.52 11.99 11.49
C PHE A 209 0.96 13.05 12.50
N VAL A 210 0.03 13.93 12.89
CA VAL A 210 0.26 14.86 13.99
C VAL A 210 0.02 14.12 15.31
N THR A 211 0.94 14.21 16.26
CA THR A 211 0.71 13.71 17.62
C THR A 211 -0.51 14.42 18.20
N CYS A 212 -1.46 13.64 18.72
CA CYS A 212 -2.59 14.19 19.45
C CYS A 212 -2.01 15.03 20.60
N LYS A 213 -2.23 16.35 20.58
CA LYS A 213 -1.92 17.19 21.73
C LYS A 213 -2.89 16.76 22.83
N VAL A 214 -2.37 16.05 23.82
CA VAL A 214 -3.06 15.74 25.08
C VAL A 214 -3.26 17.04 25.84
#